data_AF-A0A846T0R4-F1
#
_entry.id   AF-A0A846T0R4-F1
#
_cell.length_a   1.000
_cell.length_b   1.000
_cell.length_c   1.000
_cell.angle_alpha   90.00
_cell.angle_beta   90.00
_cell.angle_gamma   90.00
#
_symmetry.space_group_name_H-M   'P 1'
#
loop_
_entity.id
_entity.type
_entity.pdbx_description
1 polymer ?
#
loop_
_entity_poly.entity_id
_entity_poly.type
_entity_poly.pdbx_seq_one_letter_code
_entity_poly.pdbx_strand_id
1 'polypeptide(L)'
;MMPLDFLPSNRVIARVDGASHPLRLECASDAAVLVDAANTRFNPWEAQALDWPPEAEADLRRGGYLPVLPPDDELWCNCAD
;
A
#
# COMPACT_ATOMS: atom_id res chain seq x y z
N MET A 1 26.14 3.63 -9.93
CA MET A 1 25.38 2.62 -9.17
C MET A 1 24.99 3.30 -7.86
N MET A 2 23.77 3.82 -7.76
CA MET A 2 23.31 4.50 -6.54
C MET A 2 22.71 3.47 -5.58
N PRO A 3 22.96 3.56 -4.27
CA PRO A 3 22.26 2.74 -3.28
C PRO A 3 20.79 3.15 -3.24
N LEU A 4 19.91 2.15 -3.36
CA LEU A 4 18.45 2.29 -3.54
C LEU A 4 17.71 2.40 -2.19
N ASP A 5 18.40 2.73 -1.11
CA ASP A 5 17.93 2.38 0.23
C ASP A 5 17.08 3.45 0.91
N PHE A 6 16.96 4.66 0.37
CA PHE A 6 16.14 5.72 0.96
C PHE A 6 15.53 6.65 -0.10
N LEU A 7 14.54 6.15 -0.84
CA LEU A 7 13.60 7.05 -1.50
C LEU A 7 12.51 7.44 -0.48
N PRO A 8 12.11 8.73 -0.39
CA PRO A 8 10.93 9.15 0.38
C PRO A 8 9.62 8.48 -0.10
N SER A 9 9.70 7.73 -1.20
CA SER A 9 8.65 7.01 -1.89
C SER A 9 8.14 5.74 -1.19
N ASN A 10 8.60 5.41 0.02
CA ASN A 10 8.17 4.19 0.72
C ASN A 10 7.24 4.47 1.91
N ARG A 11 6.83 5.72 2.14
CA ARG A 11 5.89 6.04 3.21
C ARG A 11 4.46 5.71 2.80
N VAL A 12 3.77 4.90 3.59
CA VAL A 12 2.38 4.48 3.39
C VAL A 12 1.59 4.81 4.65
N ILE A 13 0.44 5.45 4.53
CA ILE A 13 -0.50 5.54 5.65
C ILE A 13 -1.38 4.30 5.60
N ALA A 14 -1.36 3.51 6.67
CA ALA A 14 -2.19 2.33 6.80
C ALA A 14 -3.07 2.41 8.03
N ARG A 15 -4.24 1.78 7.98
CA ARG A 15 -5.08 1.58 9.16
C ARG A 15 -4.71 0.28 9.83
N VAL A 16 -4.40 0.35 11.12
CA VAL A 16 -4.12 -0.78 12.00
C VAL A 16 -5.02 -0.64 13.23
N ASP A 17 -5.76 -1.68 13.61
CA ASP A 17 -6.69 -1.65 14.76
C ASP A 17 -7.67 -0.45 14.76
N GLY A 18 -8.04 0.03 13.57
CA GLY A 18 -8.95 1.17 13.40
C GLY A 18 -8.29 2.55 13.46
N ALA A 19 -7.02 2.64 13.86
CA ALA A 19 -6.25 3.87 13.87
C ALA A 19 -5.36 3.98 12.62
N SER A 20 -5.12 5.21 12.13
CA SER A 20 -4.23 5.45 10.99
C SER A 20 -2.80 5.63 11.47
N HIS A 21 -1.89 4.81 10.97
CA HIS A 21 -0.47 4.80 11.30
C HIS A 21 0.39 5.04 10.05
N PRO A 22 1.44 5.88 10.15
CA PRO A 22 2.43 5.99 9.10
C PRO A 22 3.35 4.77 9.13
N LEU A 23 3.21 3.89 8.14
CA LEU A 23 4.05 2.73 7.93
C LEU A 23 5.05 2.99 6.79
N ARG A 24 6.07 2.16 6.72
CA ARG A 24 7.02 2.10 5.61
C ARG A 24 6.83 0.80 4.86
N LEU A 25 6.84 0.88 3.55
CA LEU A 25 6.90 -0.29 2.70
C LEU A 25 8.35 -0.78 2.60
N GLU A 26 8.60 -2.01 3.05
CA GLU A 26 9.86 -2.72 2.87
C GLU A 26 9.66 -3.79 1.79
N CYS A 27 10.49 -3.77 0.74
CA CYS A 27 10.45 -4.80 -0.28
C CYS A 27 11.41 -5.92 0.13
N ALA A 28 10.88 -7.02 0.69
CA ALA A 28 11.68 -8.23 0.89
C ALA A 28 11.72 -9.03 -0.42
N SER A 29 12.75 -9.88 -0.60
CA SER A 29 13.01 -10.58 -1.86
C SER A 29 11.83 -11.39 -2.45
N ASP A 30 10.81 -11.70 -1.67
CA ASP A 30 9.64 -12.47 -2.09
C ASP A 30 8.32 -11.68 -2.05
N ALA A 31 8.20 -10.71 -1.13
CA ALA A 31 6.99 -9.90 -0.96
C ALA A 31 7.29 -8.55 -0.29
N ALA A 32 6.52 -7.53 -0.66
CA ALA A 32 6.53 -6.26 0.05
C ALA A 32 5.79 -6.41 1.38
N VAL A 33 6.29 -5.78 2.44
CA VAL A 33 5.73 -5.83 3.79
C VAL A 33 5.66 -4.41 4.37
N LEU A 34 4.54 -4.08 5.03
CA LEU A 34 4.43 -2.83 5.78
C LEU A 34 5.09 -2.96 7.15
N VAL A 35 5.91 -1.98 7.52
CA VAL A 35 6.58 -1.91 8.81
C VAL A 35 6.34 -0.57 9.50
N ASP A 36 6.19 -0.56 10.83
CA ASP A 36 6.16 0.69 11.61
C ASP A 36 7.57 1.22 11.90
N ALA A 37 7.67 2.43 12.48
CA ALA A 37 8.91 3.00 13.00
C ALA A 37 9.67 2.10 13.99
N ALA A 38 8.97 1.23 14.73
CA ALA A 38 9.59 0.21 15.59
C ALA A 38 10.09 -1.04 14.82
N ASN A 39 10.00 -1.04 13.49
CA ASN A 39 10.33 -2.17 12.61
C ASN A 39 9.43 -3.40 12.80
N THR A 40 8.26 -3.21 13.41
CA THR A 40 7.20 -4.21 13.53
C THR A 40 6.56 -4.42 12.17
N ARG A 41 6.46 -5.69 11.73
CA ARG A 41 5.84 -6.07 10.46
C ARG A 41 4.33 -6.23 10.62
N PHE A 42 3.58 -5.68 9.68
CA PHE A 42 2.13 -5.81 9.61
C PHE A 42 1.75 -6.63 8.40
N ASN A 43 0.90 -7.63 8.57
CA ASN A 43 0.39 -8.41 7.47
C ASN A 43 -0.79 -7.70 6.77
N PRO A 44 -1.13 -8.05 5.52
CA PRO A 44 -2.23 -7.42 4.77
C PRO A 44 -3.61 -7.58 5.42
N TRP A 45 -3.80 -8.55 6.32
CA TRP A 45 -5.04 -8.70 7.10
C TRP A 45 -5.06 -7.87 8.39
N GLU A 46 -3.91 -7.34 8.83
CA GLU A 46 -3.77 -6.51 10.03
C GLU A 46 -3.72 -5.02 9.69
N ALA A 47 -3.15 -4.71 8.51
CA ALA A 47 -2.99 -3.34 8.02
C ALA A 47 -3.65 -3.17 6.65
N GLN A 48 -4.52 -2.17 6.54
CA GLN A 48 -5.10 -1.75 5.27
C GLN A 48 -4.43 -0.45 4.81
N ALA A 49 -3.80 -0.44 3.64
CA ALA A 49 -3.25 0.80 3.09
C ALA A 49 -4.38 1.78 2.77
N LEU A 50 -4.23 3.04 3.22
CA LEU A 50 -5.19 4.13 3.00
C LEU A 50 -4.65 5.20 2.05
N ASP A 51 -3.35 5.51 2.15
CA ASP A 51 -2.67 6.51 1.33
C ASP A 51 -1.25 6.03 1.04
N TRP A 52 -0.83 6.10 -0.22
CA TRP A 52 0.48 5.65 -0.68
C TRP A 52 0.93 6.44 -1.91
N PRO A 53 2.26 6.58 -2.12
CA PRO A 53 2.79 7.10 -3.37
C PRO A 53 2.57 6.09 -4.51
N PRO A 54 2.42 6.57 -5.77
CA PRO A 54 2.11 5.70 -6.91
C PRO A 54 3.17 4.63 -7.17
N GLU A 55 4.43 4.89 -6.79
CA GLU A 55 5.55 3.94 -6.91
C GLU A 55 5.36 2.72 -5.99
N ALA A 56 4.72 2.89 -4.83
CA ALA A 56 4.49 1.83 -3.85
C ALA A 56 3.27 0.97 -4.19
N GLU A 57 2.41 1.38 -5.13
CA GLU A 57 1.16 0.69 -5.45
C GLU A 57 1.40 -0.74 -5.95
N ALA A 58 2.35 -0.92 -6.88
CA ALA A 58 2.64 -2.22 -7.47
C ALA A 58 3.10 -3.23 -6.40
N ASP A 59 3.95 -2.78 -5.48
CA ASP A 59 4.46 -3.58 -4.37
C ASP A 59 3.37 -3.85 -3.31
N LEU A 60 2.56 -2.85 -2.94
CA LEU A 60 1.43 -3.04 -2.03
C LEU A 60 0.39 -4.02 -2.60
N ARG A 61 0.15 -3.96 -3.91
CA ARG A 61 -0.73 -4.90 -4.63
C ARG A 61 -0.17 -6.31 -4.64
N ARG A 62 1.15 -6.46 -4.84
CA ARG A 62 1.84 -7.75 -4.74
C ARG A 62 1.82 -8.31 -3.31
N GLY A 63 1.93 -7.44 -2.30
CA GLY A 63 1.86 -7.79 -0.88
C GLY A 63 0.45 -8.00 -0.34
N GLY A 64 -0.60 -7.71 -1.14
CA GLY A 64 -2.00 -7.89 -0.77
C GLY A 64 -2.54 -6.81 0.19
N TYR A 65 -1.85 -5.70 0.37
CA TYR A 65 -2.27 -4.58 1.24
C TYR A 65 -3.33 -3.68 0.62
N LEU A 66 -3.45 -3.74 -0.71
CA LEU A 66 -4.52 -3.07 -1.43
C LEU A 66 -5.72 -4.01 -1.50
N PRO A 67 -6.94 -3.52 -1.17
CA PRO A 67 -8.13 -4.26 -1.59
C PRO A 67 -8.04 -4.39 -3.12
N VAL A 68 -8.33 -5.59 -3.64
CA VAL A 68 -8.71 -5.73 -5.04
C VAL A 68 -10.02 -4.97 -5.17
N LEU A 69 -9.94 -3.65 -5.39
CA LEU A 69 -11.05 -2.97 -6.02
C LEU A 69 -11.20 -3.69 -7.36
N PRO A 70 -12.38 -4.24 -7.69
CA PRO A 70 -12.66 -4.51 -9.09
C PRO A 70 -12.31 -3.24 -9.86
N PRO A 71 -11.71 -3.35 -11.06
CA PRO A 71 -11.51 -2.16 -11.89
C PRO A 71 -12.85 -1.44 -11.89
N ASP A 72 -12.81 -0.16 -11.55
CA ASP A 72 -13.94 0.76 -11.55
C ASP A 72 -14.86 0.36 -12.71
N ASP A 73 -15.97 -0.32 -12.40
CA ASP A 73 -16.99 -0.71 -13.37
C ASP A 73 -17.67 0.61 -13.67
N GLU A 74 -16.98 1.35 -14.53
CA GLU A 74 -17.42 2.47 -15.31
C GLU A 74 -18.64 3.16 -14.71
N LEU A 75 -18.33 4.17 -13.88
CA LEU A 75 -19.07 5.43 -13.84
C LEU A 75 -19.13 6.08 -15.25
N TRP A 76 -19.52 5.35 -16.29
CA TRP A 76 -19.83 5.85 -17.61
C TRP A 76 -21.35 5.90 -17.76
N CYS A 77 -21.88 7.06 -17.38
CA CYS A 77 -22.99 7.75 -18.01
C CYS A 77 -24.18 6.89 -18.47
N ASN A 78 -25.14 6.65 -17.58
CA ASN A 78 -26.54 6.54 -18.01
C ASN A 78 -27.03 7.92 -18.52
N CYS A 79 -26.60 8.29 -19.72
CA CYS A 79 -27.26 9.30 -20.54
C CYS A 79 -27.79 8.62 -21.80
N ALA A 80 -28.96 7.97 -21.71
CA ALA A 80 -29.91 7.79 -22.82
C ALA A 80 -31.18 7.07 -22.34
N ASP A 81 -32.23 7.83 -22.00
CA ASP A 81 -33.51 7.91 -22.74
C ASP A 81 -34.36 9.07 -22.17
#